data_AF-A0A7W4FI68-F1
#
_entry.id   AF-A0A7W4FI68-F1
#
_cell.length_a   1.000
_cell.length_b   1.000
_cell.length_c   1.000
_cell.angle_alpha   90.00
_cell.angle_beta   90.00
_cell.angle_gamma   90.00
#
_symmetry.space_group_name_H-M   'P 1'
#
loop_
_entity.id
_entity.type
_entity.pdbx_description
1 polymer ?
#
loop_
_entity_poly.entity_id
_entity_poly.type
_entity_poly.pdbx_seq_one_letter_code
_entity_poly.pdbx_strand_id
1 'polypeptide(L)' 'MAKRNKGLKAQASSLDANQTSAKTQKQTELGRGTINHSAMGALVTSKIFSMRVVQAKKGKGSFNRKAKHASKECYQIAA' A
#
# COMPACT_ATOMS: atom_id res chain seq x y z
N MET A 1 51.73 23.69 -20.82
CA MET A 1 51.06 23.31 -19.56
C MET A 1 49.56 23.21 -19.83
N ALA A 2 49.03 22.02 -20.11
CA ALA A 2 47.60 21.79 -20.34
C ALA A 2 47.19 20.53 -19.56
N LYS A 3 46.53 20.72 -18.42
CA LYS A 3 45.96 19.65 -17.61
C LYS A 3 44.62 19.24 -18.24
N ARG A 4 44.48 18.00 -18.71
CA ARG A 4 43.16 17.41 -19.01
C ARG A 4 42.98 16.14 -18.18
N ASN A 5 41.89 16.18 -17.42
CA ASN A 5 41.57 15.28 -16.32
C ASN A 5 40.99 13.93 -16.77
N LYS A 6 41.17 12.99 -15.85
CA LYS A 6 40.73 11.59 -15.76
C LYS A 6 39.30 11.32 -16.24
N GLY A 7 39.14 10.23 -16.99
CA GLY A 7 37.89 9.48 -17.12
C GLY A 7 38.14 8.02 -16.74
N LEU A 8 37.96 7.68 -15.47
CA LEU A 8 37.85 6.29 -15.02
C LEU A 8 36.52 5.72 -15.52
N LYS A 9 36.57 4.72 -16.40
CA LYS A 9 35.39 3.93 -16.79
C LYS A 9 34.99 3.04 -15.60
N ALA A 10 33.90 3.38 -14.93
CA ALA A 10 33.17 2.42 -14.10
C ALA A 10 32.23 1.62 -15.01
N GLN A 11 32.48 0.32 -15.11
CA GLN A 11 31.56 -0.64 -15.73
C GLN A 11 30.40 -0.85 -14.75
N ALA A 12 29.21 -0.33 -15.07
CA ALA A 12 27.99 -0.65 -14.34
C ALA A 12 27.34 -1.88 -14.99
N SER A 13 27.28 -2.96 -14.23
CA SER A 13 26.68 -4.24 -14.58
C SER A 13 25.17 -4.09 -14.87
N SER A 14 24.81 -4.49 -16.10
CA SER A 14 23.52 -5.02 -16.57
C SER A 14 22.24 -4.55 -15.87
N LEU A 15 21.55 -3.61 -16.50
CA LEU A 15 20.15 -3.28 -16.25
C LEU A 15 19.26 -4.38 -16.85
N ASP A 16 18.59 -5.16 -16.00
CA ASP A 16 17.47 -6.01 -16.43
C ASP A 16 16.28 -5.11 -16.78
N ALA A 17 16.23 -4.74 -18.06
CA ALA A 17 15.15 -3.98 -18.66
C ALA A 17 14.01 -4.94 -19.04
N ASN A 18 12.96 -5.04 -18.22
CA ASN A 18 11.67 -5.47 -18.75
C ASN A 18 10.47 -4.92 -17.97
N GLN A 19 9.53 -4.33 -18.73
CA GLN A 19 8.19 -3.82 -18.39
C GLN A 19 8.03 -2.45 -17.72
N THR A 20 8.26 -1.39 -18.50
CA THR A 20 7.57 -0.11 -18.36
C THR A 20 6.25 -0.11 -19.14
N SER A 21 5.25 -0.83 -18.64
CA SER A 21 3.86 -0.45 -18.92
C SER A 21 3.61 0.87 -18.19
N ALA A 22 3.23 1.94 -18.88
CA ALA A 22 3.00 3.27 -18.32
C ALA A 22 1.92 3.22 -17.21
N LYS A 23 2.34 2.89 -16.00
CA LYS A 23 1.52 2.86 -14.80
C LYS A 23 1.61 4.25 -14.20
N THR A 24 0.49 4.98 -14.21
CA THR A 24 0.36 6.22 -13.44
C THR A 24 0.82 5.95 -12.01
N GLN A 25 1.91 6.58 -11.60
CA GLN A 25 2.47 6.40 -10.26
C GLN A 25 1.49 7.00 -9.25
N LYS A 26 0.71 6.14 -8.60
CA LYS A 26 -0.25 6.54 -7.57
C LYS A 26 0.51 6.78 -6.27
N GLN A 27 0.76 8.04 -5.96
CA GLN A 27 1.39 8.43 -4.70
C GLN A 27 0.40 8.21 -3.54
N THR A 28 0.92 7.74 -2.40
CA THR A 28 0.13 7.51 -1.18
C THR A 28 0.87 8.12 0.01
N GLU A 29 0.14 8.88 0.82
CA GLU A 29 0.68 9.55 2.00
C GLU A 29 0.95 8.56 3.14
N LEU A 30 2.15 8.63 3.72
CA LEU A 30 2.61 7.73 4.80
C LEU A 30 2.49 8.35 6.19
N GLY A 31 2.35 9.68 6.30
CA GLY A 31 2.27 10.40 7.57
C GLY A 31 3.55 10.37 8.42
N ARG A 32 4.71 10.08 7.81
CA ARG A 32 6.02 9.95 8.49
C ARG A 32 6.99 11.11 8.21
N GLY A 33 6.57 12.13 7.45
CA GLY A 33 7.44 13.23 7.03
C GLY A 33 8.53 12.76 6.06
N THR A 34 9.73 13.35 6.15
CA THR A 34 10.88 12.98 5.31
C THR A 34 11.57 11.71 5.83
N ILE A 35 11.80 10.74 4.94
CA ILE A 35 12.43 9.46 5.29
C ILE A 35 13.92 9.53 4.96
N ASN A 36 14.77 9.47 5.99
CA ASN A 36 16.22 9.66 5.84
C ASN A 36 17.04 8.35 5.80
N HIS A 37 16.48 7.22 6.23
CA HIS A 37 17.25 5.97 6.42
C HIS A 37 16.74 4.81 5.57
N SER A 38 15.49 4.38 5.74
CA SER A 38 14.93 3.26 4.98
C SER A 38 13.48 3.52 4.59
N ALA A 39 13.23 3.52 3.28
CA ALA A 39 11.88 3.64 2.73
C ALA A 39 10.98 2.46 3.13
N MET A 40 11.52 1.23 3.09
CA MET A 40 10.75 0.02 3.43
C MET A 40 10.38 -0.04 4.91
N GLY A 41 11.31 0.33 5.81
CA GLY A 41 11.03 0.37 7.25
C GLY A 41 9.95 1.40 7.60
N ALA A 42 10.00 2.57 6.97
CA ALA A 42 8.97 3.60 7.13
C ALA A 42 7.61 3.12 6.59
N LEU A 43 7.60 2.43 5.45
CA LEU A 43 6.39 1.87 4.86
C LEU A 43 5.76 0.82 5.78
N VAL A 44 6.48 -0.24 6.15
CA VAL A 44 5.96 -1.35 6.98
C VAL A 44 5.38 -0.87 8.30
N THR A 45 5.97 0.17 8.89
CA THR A 45 5.50 0.71 10.18
C THR A 45 4.47 1.85 10.02
N SER A 46 4.12 2.24 8.80
CA SER A 46 3.09 3.25 8.53
C SER A 46 1.66 2.66 8.65
N LYS A 47 0.65 3.54 8.65
CA LYS A 47 -0.77 3.17 8.74
C LYS A 47 -1.24 2.23 7.62
N ILE A 48 -0.57 2.27 6.46
CA ILE A 48 -0.91 1.45 5.30
C ILE A 48 -0.83 -0.04 5.64
N PHE A 49 0.22 -0.45 6.34
CA PHE A 49 0.51 -1.85 6.66
C PHE A 49 0.11 -2.21 8.08
N SER A 50 -1.08 -1.76 8.50
CA SER A 50 -1.67 -2.15 9.78
C SER A 50 -2.40 -3.50 9.69
N MET A 51 -2.33 -4.29 10.76
CA MET A 51 -3.12 -5.51 10.91
C MET A 51 -4.61 -5.18 10.87
N ARG A 52 -5.34 -5.78 9.92
CA ARG A 52 -6.79 -5.63 9.82
C ARG A 52 -7.48 -6.78 10.54
N VAL A 53 -8.25 -6.46 11.58
CA VAL A 53 -9.06 -7.43 12.30
C VAL A 53 -10.46 -7.46 11.68
N VAL A 54 -10.90 -8.64 11.27
CA VAL A 54 -12.25 -8.88 10.73
C VAL A 54 -13.20 -9.16 11.88
N GLN A 55 -14.41 -8.57 11.83
CA GLN A 55 -15.45 -8.87 12.81
C GLN A 55 -15.94 -10.31 12.65
N ALA A 56 -15.99 -11.04 13.76
CA ALA A 56 -16.44 -12.43 13.76
C ALA A 56 -17.94 -12.53 13.45
N LYS A 57 -18.35 -13.62 12.79
CA LYS A 57 -19.78 -13.86 12.46
C LYS A 57 -20.56 -14.46 13.64
N LYS A 58 -19.90 -15.15 14.55
CA LYS A 58 -20.47 -15.79 15.76
C LYS A 58 -19.46 -15.72 16.91
N GLY A 59 -19.93 -15.80 18.15
CA GLY A 59 -19.08 -15.82 19.35
C GLY A 59 -18.73 -14.43 19.91
N LYS A 60 -17.51 -14.27 20.44
CA LYS A 60 -17.06 -13.00 21.05
C LYS A 60 -16.89 -11.92 19.98
N GLY A 61 -17.44 -10.74 20.25
CA GLY A 61 -17.35 -9.60 19.33
C GLY A 61 -18.21 -9.72 18.07
N SER A 62 -19.09 -10.72 17.98
CA SER A 62 -19.97 -10.88 16.81
C SER A 62 -21.35 -10.23 16.96
N PHE A 63 -21.69 -9.71 18.15
CA PHE A 63 -22.98 -9.08 18.36
C PHE A 63 -23.05 -7.73 17.64
N ASN A 64 -24.05 -7.58 16.77
CA ASN A 64 -24.32 -6.32 16.07
C ASN A 64 -25.74 -5.87 16.40
N ARG A 65 -25.90 -4.64 16.92
CA ARG A 65 -27.20 -4.08 17.31
C ARG A 65 -28.17 -3.95 16.13
N LYS A 66 -27.67 -3.74 14.90
CA LYS A 66 -28.48 -3.62 13.69
C LYS A 66 -27.92 -4.55 12.61
N ALA A 67 -28.60 -5.66 12.38
CA ALA A 67 -28.25 -6.55 11.27
C ALA A 67 -28.55 -5.87 9.92
N LYS A 68 -27.82 -6.26 8.87
CA LYS A 68 -27.88 -5.65 7.52
C LYS A 68 -29.31 -5.54 6.94
N HIS A 69 -30.22 -6.41 7.36
CA HIS A 69 -31.59 -6.51 6.85
C HIS A 69 -32.66 -6.56 7.95
N ALA A 70 -32.38 -6.03 9.15
CA ALA A 70 -33.28 -6.16 10.31
C ALA A 70 -34.67 -5.50 10.14
N SER A 71 -34.85 -4.61 9.16
CA SER A 71 -36.11 -3.91 8.89
C SER A 71 -36.65 -4.14 7.48
N LYS A 72 -36.15 -5.16 6.78
CA LYS A 72 -36.67 -5.53 5.45
C LYS A 72 -37.68 -6.64 5.65
N GLU A 73 -38.97 -6.30 5.59
CA GLU A 73 -40.05 -7.28 5.63
C GLU A 73 -40.00 -8.17 4.38
N CYS A 74 -40.14 -9.48 4.57
CA CYS A 74 -40.07 -10.49 3.51
C CYS A 74 -41.07 -10.25 2.37
N TYR A 75 -42.17 -9.55 2.68
CA TYR A 75 -43.35 -9.45 1.83
C TYR A 75 -43.32 -8.29 0.83
N GLN A 76 -42.41 -7.32 0.97
CA GLN A 76 -42.35 -6.13 0.11
C GLN A 76 -41.59 -6.35 -1.22
N ILE A 77 -41.05 -7.55 -1.45
CA ILE A 77 -40.25 -7.90 -2.64
C ILE A 77 -41.10 -8.68 -3.67
N ALA A 78 -42.32 -9.09 -3.31
CA ALA A 78 -43.16 -10.01 -4.08
C ALA A 78 -44.35 -9.35 -4.81
N ALA A 79 -44.39 -8.02 -4.93
CA ALA A 79 -45.45 -7.27 -5.60
C ALA A 79 -44.93 -6.60 -6.89
#